data_AF-A0A392S2J6-F1
#
_entry.id   AF-A0A392S2J6-F1
#
_cell.length_a   1.000
_cell.length_b   1.000
_cell.length_c   1.000
_cell.angle_alpha   90.00
_cell.angle_beta   90.00
_cell.angle_gamma   90.00
#
_symmetry.space_group_name_H-M   'P 1'
#
loop_
_entity.id
_entity.type
_entity.pdbx_description
1 polymer ?
#
loop_
_entity_poly.entity_id
_entity_poly.type
_entity_poly.pdbx_seq_one_letter_code
_entity_poly.pdbx_strand_id
1 'polypeptide(L)' 'MSGTIRVHDDLLLAASEALASQVTQEDYDRGLIYPPFTSIRKISAHIAAKVASKAYEL' A
#
# COMPACT_ATOMS: atom_id res chain seq x y z
N MET A 1 13.33 3.10 7.36
CA MET A 1 13.16 1.65 7.03
C MET A 1 12.90 0.93 8.33
N SER A 2 11.87 0.08 8.44
CA SER A 2 11.49 -0.54 9.73
C SER A 2 12.38 -1.72 10.17
N GLY A 3 13.45 -2.06 9.44
CA GLY A 3 14.44 -3.06 9.87
C GLY A 3 13.92 -4.51 9.98
N THR A 4 12.69 -4.76 9.52
CA THR A 4 12.02 -6.05 9.65
C THR A 4 12.62 -7.09 8.71
N ILE A 5 13.10 -8.21 9.28
CA ILE A 5 13.78 -9.30 8.56
C ILE A 5 12.85 -10.46 8.18
N ARG A 6 11.60 -10.47 8.68
CA ARG A 6 10.57 -11.48 8.36
C ARG A 6 9.29 -10.78 7.96
N VAL A 7 8.76 -11.12 6.79
CA VAL A 7 7.47 -10.60 6.32
C VAL A 7 6.37 -11.45 6.94
N HIS A 8 5.63 -10.88 7.88
CA HIS A 8 4.41 -11.48 8.43
C HIS A 8 3.21 -11.17 7.53
N ASP A 9 2.19 -12.03 7.56
CA ASP A 9 0.97 -11.84 6.78
C ASP A 9 0.28 -10.50 7.10
N ASP A 10 0.42 -9.99 8.32
CA ASP A 10 -0.08 -8.67 8.74
C ASP A 10 0.57 -7.51 7.97
N LEU A 11 1.84 -7.64 7.59
CA LEU A 11 2.53 -6.64 6.79
C LEU A 11 2.06 -6.67 5.33
N LEU A 12 1.79 -7.87 4.82
CA LEU A 12 1.23 -8.04 3.48
C LEU A 12 -0.21 -7.50 3.43
N LEU A 13 -1.01 -7.80 4.45
CA LEU A 13 -2.37 -7.29 4.59
C LEU A 13 -2.38 -5.76 4.65
N ALA A 14 -1.52 -5.16 5.47
CA ALA A 14 -1.39 -3.71 5.55
C ALA A 14 -0.97 -3.07 4.21
N ALA A 15 -0.14 -3.76 3.41
CA ALA A 15 0.23 -3.29 2.08
C ALA A 15 -0.96 -3.35 1.10
N SER A 16 -1.76 -4.41 1.15
CA SER A 16 -2.96 -4.57 0.32
C SER A 16 -4.03 -3.53 0.66
N GLU A 17 -4.26 -3.26 1.95
CA GLU A 17 -5.19 -2.22 2.40
C GLU A 17 -4.70 -0.82 1.98
N ALA A 18 -3.40 -0.55 2.12
CA ALA A 18 -2.81 0.69 1.67
C ALA A 18 -2.98 0.89 0.16
N LEU A 19 -2.79 -0.16 -0.65
CA LEU A 19 -3.01 -0.10 -2.09
C LEU A 19 -4.48 0.14 -2.45
N ALA A 20 -5.40 -0.56 -1.78
CA ALA A 20 -6.84 -0.38 -1.99
C ALA A 20 -7.30 1.05 -1.64
N SER A 21 -6.73 1.63 -0.57
CA SER A 21 -7.02 3.02 -0.17
C SER A 21 -6.52 4.09 -1.16
N GLN A 22 -5.64 3.73 -2.10
CA GLN A 22 -5.14 4.63 -3.14
C GLN A 22 -5.96 4.61 -4.42
N VAL A 23 -6.90 3.67 -4.56
CA VAL A 23 -7.82 3.63 -5.71
C VAL A 23 -8.91 4.67 -5.47
N THR A 24 -9.02 5.64 -6.38
CA THR A 24 -10.05 6.68 -6.27
C THR A 24 -11.35 6.23 -6.94
N GLN A 25 -12.45 6.89 -6.62
CA GLN A 25 -13.74 6.61 -7.29
C GLN A 25 -13.65 6.83 -8.81
N GLU A 26 -12.87 7.82 -9.26
CA GLU A 26 -12.63 8.06 -10.69
C GLU A 26 -11.87 6.91 -11.37
N ASP A 27 -10.98 6.22 -10.64
CA ASP A 27 -10.31 5.03 -11.16
C ASP A 27 -11.32 3.89 -11.33
N TYR A 28 -12.21 3.68 -10.35
CA TYR A 28 -13.30 2.71 -10.47
C TYR A 28 -14.26 3.03 -11.61
N ASP A 29 -14.62 4.30 -11.79
CA ASP A 29 -15.49 4.75 -12.87
C ASP A 29 -14.87 4.54 -14.25
N ARG A 30 -13.53 4.50 -14.32
CA ARG A 30 -12.76 4.12 -15.52
C ARG A 30 -12.57 2.62 -15.68
N GLY A 31 -13.09 1.80 -14.76
CA GLY A 31 -12.92 0.35 -14.75
C GLY A 31 -11.54 -0.12 -14.26
N LEU A 32 -10.78 0.76 -13.61
CA LEU A 32 -9.48 0.44 -13.04
C LEU A 32 -9.67 -0.11 -11.61
N ILE A 33 -9.24 -1.36 -11.41
CA ILE A 33 -9.27 -2.02 -10.09
C ILE A 33 -7.99 -1.69 -9.30
N TYR A 34 -6.95 -1.22 -10.00
CA TYR A 34 -5.70 -0.77 -9.41
C TYR A 34 -5.46 0.69 -9.73
N PRO A 35 -4.76 1.42 -8.85
CA PRO A 35 -4.45 2.81 -9.14
C PRO A 35 -3.54 2.91 -10.38
N PRO A 36 -3.59 4.02 -11.11
CA PRO A 36 -2.86 4.17 -12.35
C PRO A 36 -1.34 4.14 -12.15
N PHE A 37 -0.64 3.50 -13.10
CA PHE A 37 0.83 3.36 -13.10
C PHE A 37 1.58 4.70 -13.05
N THR A 38 0.97 5.79 -13.52
CA THR A 38 1.52 7.14 -13.47
C THR A 38 1.84 7.60 -12.04
N SER A 39 1.11 7.08 -11.05
CA SER A 39 1.28 7.42 -9.63
C SER A 39 2.03 6.36 -8.83
N ILE A 40 2.60 5.33 -9.48
CA ILE A 40 3.16 4.15 -8.79
C ILE A 40 4.21 4.51 -7.74
N ARG A 41 5.07 5.52 -7.98
CA ARG A 41 6.06 5.97 -6.98
C ARG A 41 5.43 6.56 -5.73
N LYS A 42 4.34 7.32 -5.87
CA LYS A 42 3.60 7.92 -4.74
C LYS A 42 2.89 6.83 -3.93
N ILE A 43 2.27 5.88 -4.64
CA ILE A 43 1.59 4.73 -4.05
C ILE A 43 2.59 3.85 -3.29
N SER A 44 3.73 3.52 -3.90
CA SER A 44 4.80 2.76 -3.23
C SER A 44 5.32 3.46 -1.97
N ALA A 45 5.47 4.79 -2.00
CA ALA A 45 5.89 5.54 -0.82
C ALA A 45 4.84 5.46 0.31
N HIS A 46 3.55 5.55 -0.04
CA HIS A 46 2.47 5.47 0.93
C HIS A 46 2.34 4.06 1.53
N ILE A 47 2.43 3.01 0.69
CA ILE A 47 2.48 1.61 1.13
C ILE A 47 3.67 1.39 2.05
N ALA A 48 4.86 1.88 1.69
CA ALA A 48 6.06 1.74 2.51
C ALA A 48 5.91 2.42 3.88
N ALA A 49 5.27 3.59 3.94
CA ALA A 49 4.98 4.25 5.22
C ALA A 49 4.00 3.45 6.08
N LYS A 50 2.91 2.93 5.50
CA LYS A 50 1.92 2.08 6.17
C LYS A 50 2.54 0.79 6.72
N VAL A 51 3.29 0.08 5.89
CA VAL A 51 3.99 -1.16 6.27
C VAL A 51 5.04 -0.88 7.34
N ALA A 52 5.80 0.21 7.22
CA ALA A 52 6.79 0.58 8.24
C ALA A 52 6.14 0.93 9.58
N SER A 53 4.98 1.61 9.58
CA SER A 53 4.20 1.87 10.79
C SER A 53 3.72 0.56 11.42
N LYS A 54 3.17 -0.35 10.61
CA LYS A 54 2.66 -1.63 11.11
C LYS A 54 3.76 -2.52 11.67
N ALA A 55 4.93 -2.51 11.02
CA ALA A 55 6.12 -3.21 11.48
C ALA A 55 6.71 -2.66 12.79
N TYR A 56 6.39 -1.41 13.16
CA TYR A 56 6.84 -0.81 14.42
C TYR A 56 5.84 -1.02 15.55
N GLU A 57 4.58 -1.33 15.23
CA GLU A 57 3.52 -1.68 16.19
C GLU A 57 3.55 -3.15 16.63
N LEU A 58 4.26 -4.01 15.88
CA LEU A 58 4.49 -5.44 16.15
C LEU A 58 5.76 -5.64 16.98
#